data_AF-A0A7C4D397-F1
#
_entry.id   AF-A0A7C4D397-F1
#
_cell.length_a   1.000
_cell.length_b   1.000
_cell.length_c   1.000
_cell.angle_alpha   90.00
_cell.angle_beta   90.00
_cell.angle_gamma   90.00
#
_symmetry.space_group_name_H-M   'P 1'
#
loop_
_entity.id
_entity.type
_entity.pdbx_description
1 polymer ?
#
loop_
_entity_poly.entity_id
_entity_poly.type
_entity_poly.pdbx_seq_one_letter_code
_entity_poly.pdbx_strand_id
1 'polypeptide(L)'
;MNERDRFPFPEEVKIPPELDGWEEMYPPHYLFSKEREEWEKRHFWYRDKIHGPDPIYPLDLVFHEAWQAALSQYTTRTFTIPPAQGIALGF
;
A
#
# COMPACT_ATOMS: atom_id res chain seq x y z
N MET A 1 3.02 10.82 -26.43
CA MET A 1 2.04 10.72 -25.32
C MET A 1 2.22 11.99 -24.51
N ASN A 2 1.18 12.82 -24.37
CA ASN A 2 1.30 14.05 -23.57
C ASN A 2 1.41 13.65 -22.08
N GLU A 3 2.12 14.44 -21.27
CA GLU A 3 2.33 14.21 -19.83
C GLU A 3 1.04 14.02 -18.99
N ARG A 4 -0.15 14.26 -19.57
CA ARG A 4 -1.44 14.27 -18.86
C ARG A 4 -2.32 13.03 -19.06
N ASP A 5 -1.87 12.01 -19.79
CA ASP A 5 -2.68 10.80 -20.06
C ASP A 5 -2.52 9.69 -18.99
N ARG A 6 -1.88 9.97 -17.85
CA ARG A 6 -1.68 9.01 -16.75
C ARG A 6 -1.94 9.63 -15.37
N PHE A 7 -2.19 8.77 -14.40
CA PHE A 7 -2.18 9.15 -12.99
C PHE A 7 -0.75 9.53 -12.55
N PRO A 8 -0.62 10.43 -11.55
CA PRO A 8 0.69 10.79 -11.01
C PRO A 8 1.35 9.57 -10.36
N PHE A 9 2.68 9.50 -10.48
CA PHE A 9 3.47 8.60 -9.66
C PHE A 9 3.49 9.08 -8.21
N PRO A 10 3.76 8.20 -7.23
CA PRO A 10 3.80 8.57 -5.82
C PRO A 10 4.72 9.76 -5.53
N GLU A 11 5.90 9.79 -6.16
CA GLU A 11 6.90 10.86 -6.07
C GLU A 11 6.47 12.21 -6.68
N GLU A 12 5.45 12.21 -7.54
CA GLU A 12 4.91 13.43 -8.17
C GLU A 12 3.80 14.07 -7.31
N VAL A 13 3.35 13.37 -6.26
CA VAL A 13 2.33 13.87 -5.33
C VAL A 13 2.96 14.95 -4.45
N LYS A 14 2.39 16.16 -4.51
CA LYS A 14 2.84 17.28 -3.69
C LYS A 14 2.35 17.11 -2.25
N ILE A 15 3.29 17.07 -1.31
CA ILE A 15 3.01 16.98 0.12
C ILE A 15 2.96 18.40 0.71
N PRO A 16 1.91 18.75 1.47
CA PRO A 16 1.83 20.03 2.19
C PRO A 16 3.02 20.21 3.15
N PRO A 17 3.58 21.44 3.29
CA PRO A 17 4.70 21.69 4.20
C PRO A 17 4.42 21.37 5.67
N GLU A 18 3.15 21.41 6.10
CA GLU A 18 2.74 21.10 7.47
C GLU A 18 2.91 19.61 7.81
N LEU A 19 3.11 18.76 6.81
CA LEU A 19 3.31 17.32 6.97
C LEU A 19 4.79 16.91 6.90
N ASP A 20 5.74 17.85 6.95
CA ASP A 20 7.17 17.51 6.92
C ASP A 20 7.53 16.49 8.01
N GLY A 21 8.30 15.46 7.64
CA GLY A 21 8.69 14.36 8.54
C GLY A 21 7.63 13.29 8.83
N TRP A 22 6.44 13.34 8.21
CA TRP A 22 5.39 12.33 8.45
C TRP A 22 5.84 10.88 8.20
N GLU A 23 6.78 10.70 7.27
CA GLU A 23 7.36 9.42 6.87
C GLU A 23 8.01 8.68 8.04
N GLU A 24 8.62 9.40 8.99
CA GLU A 24 9.27 8.80 10.17
C GLU A 24 8.29 8.08 11.10
N MET A 25 7.00 8.38 10.98
CA MET A 25 5.96 7.71 11.75
C MET A 25 5.64 6.32 11.21
N TYR A 26 6.06 5.99 9.99
CA TYR A 26 5.72 4.74 9.31
C TYR A 26 6.97 3.85 9.13
N PRO A 27 6.81 2.52 9.17
CA PRO A 27 7.90 1.61 8.82
C PRO A 27 8.39 1.82 7.38
N PRO A 28 9.70 1.64 7.08
CA PRO A 28 10.25 1.88 5.74
C PRO A 28 9.61 1.02 4.63
N HIS A 29 9.12 -0.18 4.97
CA HIS A 29 8.45 -1.06 4.00
C HIS A 29 7.04 -0.58 3.62
N TYR A 30 6.48 0.37 4.36
CA TYR A 30 5.15 0.95 4.08
C TYR A 30 5.23 2.20 3.18
N LEU A 31 6.44 2.70 2.91
CA LEU A 31 6.70 3.87 2.07
C LEU A 31 7.16 3.45 0.67
N PHE A 32 6.97 4.34 -0.30
CA PHE A 32 7.57 4.19 -1.62
C PHE A 32 9.08 4.38 -1.54
N SER A 33 9.85 3.56 -2.24
CA SER A 33 11.32 3.61 -2.16
C SER A 33 11.97 3.60 -3.53
N LYS A 34 13.11 4.29 -3.65
CA LYS A 34 13.92 4.29 -4.88
C LYS A 34 14.37 2.88 -5.29
N GLU A 35 14.60 2.01 -4.31
CA GLU A 35 15.02 0.63 -4.54
C GLU A 35 13.94 -0.20 -5.25
N ARG A 36 12.66 0.16 -5.05
CA ARG A 36 11.51 -0.51 -5.66
C ARG A 36 10.87 0.30 -6.78
N GLU A 37 11.46 1.40 -7.21
CA GLU A 37 10.86 2.37 -8.14
C GLU A 37 10.37 1.72 -9.45
N GLU A 38 11.19 0.88 -10.09
CA GLU A 38 10.79 0.16 -11.32
C GLU A 38 9.59 -0.76 -11.08
N TRP A 39 9.54 -1.41 -9.92
CA TRP A 39 8.42 -2.27 -9.53
C TRP A 39 7.18 -1.46 -9.17
N GLU A 40 7.33 -0.33 -8.48
CA GLU A 40 6.21 0.52 -8.07
C GLU A 40 5.56 1.20 -9.29
N LYS A 41 6.37 1.66 -10.26
CA LYS A 41 5.90 2.37 -11.46
C LYS A 41 5.22 1.48 -12.51
N ARG A 42 5.46 0.16 -12.49
CA ARG A 42 4.74 -0.80 -13.36
C ARG A 42 3.35 -1.16 -12.83
N HIS A 43 3.02 -0.78 -11.60
CA HIS A 43 1.71 -1.04 -11.00
C HIS A 43 0.79 0.17 -11.06
N PHE A 44 -0.51 -0.10 -11.09
CA PHE A 44 -1.54 0.93 -11.00
C PHE A 44 -1.94 1.12 -9.55
N TRP A 45 -1.69 2.32 -9.01
CA TRP A 45 -2.04 2.70 -7.64
C TRP A 45 -3.33 3.50 -7.62
N TYR A 46 -4.25 3.13 -6.72
CA TYR A 46 -5.49 3.87 -6.47
C TYR A 46 -5.77 3.92 -4.98
N ARG A 47 -6.48 4.96 -4.53
CA ARG A 47 -6.90 5.10 -3.13
C ARG A 47 -8.14 4.25 -2.87
N ASP A 48 -8.04 3.26 -2.00
CA ASP A 48 -9.19 2.53 -1.47
C ASP A 48 -9.92 3.40 -0.43
N LYS A 49 -11.06 3.95 -0.82
CA LYS A 49 -11.92 4.75 0.09
C LYS A 49 -12.95 3.92 0.85
N ILE A 50 -13.14 2.64 0.51
CA ILE A 50 -14.17 1.80 1.12
C ILE A 50 -13.67 1.24 2.44
N HIS A 51 -12.46 0.68 2.46
CA HIS A 51 -11.90 0.04 3.65
C HIS A 51 -10.97 0.96 4.46
N GLY A 52 -10.34 1.95 3.80
CA GLY A 52 -9.44 2.93 4.43
C GLY A 52 -9.79 4.36 4.00
N PRO A 53 -10.95 4.90 4.41
CA PRO A 53 -11.39 6.22 3.96
C PRO A 53 -10.43 7.34 4.37
N ASP A 54 -9.73 7.18 5.50
CA ASP A 54 -8.85 8.18 6.11
C ASP A 54 -7.41 7.65 6.25
N PRO A 55 -6.41 8.55 6.43
CA PRO A 55 -5.04 8.14 6.71
C PRO A 55 -4.97 7.22 7.93
N ILE A 56 -4.32 6.06 7.78
CA ILE A 56 -4.17 5.09 8.85
C ILE A 56 -3.15 5.61 9.86
N TYR A 57 -3.54 5.68 11.14
CA TYR A 57 -2.62 6.06 12.19
C TYR A 57 -1.50 5.02 12.34
N PRO A 58 -0.26 5.43 12.68
CA PRO A 58 0.88 4.52 12.80
C PRO A 58 0.62 3.28 13.66
N LEU A 59 -0.07 3.44 14.80
CA LEU A 59 -0.39 2.33 15.68
C LEU A 59 -1.42 1.37 15.07
N ASP A 60 -2.33 1.88 14.24
CA ASP A 60 -3.38 1.07 13.61
C ASP A 60 -2.85 0.24 12.43
N LEU A 61 -1.65 0.54 11.92
CA LEU A 61 -1.00 -0.26 10.88
C LEU A 61 -0.85 -1.73 11.27
N VAL A 62 -0.66 -2.03 12.56
CA VAL A 62 -0.54 -3.42 13.04
C VAL A 62 -1.79 -4.22 12.71
N PHE A 63 -2.97 -3.61 12.84
CA PHE A 63 -4.22 -4.25 12.50
C PHE A 63 -4.35 -4.39 10.99
N HIS A 64 -3.87 -3.39 10.23
CA HIS A 64 -3.85 -3.41 8.78
C HIS A 64 -2.99 -4.58 8.22
N GLU A 65 -1.84 -4.84 8.81
CA GLU A 65 -1.00 -5.99 8.41
C GLU A 65 -1.62 -7.32 8.88
N ALA A 66 -2.18 -7.35 10.09
CA ALA A 66 -2.76 -8.54 10.68
C ALA A 66 -3.93 -9.11 9.86
N TRP A 67 -4.84 -8.28 9.34
CA TRP A 67 -5.96 -8.79 8.54
C TRP A 67 -5.51 -9.36 7.19
N GLN A 68 -4.50 -8.77 6.54
CA GLN A 68 -3.94 -9.29 5.29
C GLN A 68 -3.29 -10.66 5.49
N ALA A 69 -2.51 -10.81 6.57
CA ALA A 69 -1.91 -12.08 6.95
C ALA A 69 -2.98 -13.12 7.29
N ALA A 70 -3.98 -12.75 8.11
CA ALA A 70 -5.07 -13.64 8.50
C ALA A 70 -5.85 -14.10 7.26
N LEU A 71 -6.29 -13.18 6.40
CA LEU A 71 -7.04 -13.52 5.19
C LEU A 71 -6.24 -14.50 4.31
N SER A 72 -4.94 -14.24 4.13
CA SER A 72 -4.06 -15.11 3.36
C SER A 72 -3.97 -16.53 3.94
N GLN A 73 -3.86 -16.66 5.26
CA GLN A 73 -3.84 -17.96 5.93
C GLN A 73 -5.18 -18.68 5.82
N TYR A 74 -6.30 -17.96 5.99
CA TYR A 74 -7.62 -18.56 5.92
C TYR A 74 -7.94 -19.08 4.51
N THR A 75 -7.59 -18.34 3.45
CA THR A 75 -7.88 -18.79 2.07
C THR A 75 -6.95 -19.91 1.59
N THR A 76 -5.75 -20.04 2.16
CA THR A 76 -4.75 -21.04 1.72
C THR A 76 -4.67 -22.29 2.58
N ARG A 77 -5.02 -22.21 3.88
CA ARG A 77 -4.78 -23.29 4.86
C ARG A 77 -6.01 -23.72 5.66
N THR A 78 -7.04 -22.88 5.76
CA THR A 78 -8.25 -23.21 6.52
C THR A 78 -9.42 -23.55 5.62
N PHE A 79 -9.77 -22.65 4.70
CA PHE A 79 -10.94 -22.75 3.82
C PHE A 79 -10.59 -22.97 2.35
N THR A 80 -9.33 -23.35 2.06
CA THR A 80 -8.75 -23.60 0.73
C THR A 80 -9.64 -23.14 -0.43
N ILE A 81 -9.57 -21.86 -0.75
CA ILE A 81 -10.32 -21.23 -1.85
C ILE A 81 -9.39 -21.26 -3.06
N PRO A 82 -9.52 -22.22 -4.01
CA PRO A 82 -8.49 -22.46 -5.01
C PRO A 82 -8.09 -21.26 -5.88
N PRO A 83 -9.00 -20.36 -6.30
CA PRO A 83 -8.60 -19.16 -7.04
C PRO A 83 -7.99 -18.04 -6.17
N ALA A 84 -8.07 -18.14 -4.84
CA ALA A 84 -7.60 -17.11 -3.90
C ALA A 84 -6.42 -17.63 -3.06
N GLN A 85 -5.21 -17.56 -3.64
CA GLN A 85 -3.97 -18.04 -3.01
C GLN A 85 -3.35 -17.06 -2.00
N GLY A 86 -4.19 -16.26 -1.35
CA GLY A 86 -3.78 -15.25 -0.37
C GLY A 86 -3.44 -13.90 -0.98
N ILE A 87 -2.94 -13.00 -0.13
CA ILE A 87 -2.54 -11.63 -0.47
C ILE A 87 -1.01 -11.58 -0.45
N ALA A 88 -0.42 -11.04 -1.52
CA ALA A 88 1.01 -10.74 -1.53
C ALA A 88 1.30 -9.54 -0.62
N LEU A 89 2.17 -9.74 0.36
CA LEU A 89 2.72 -8.66 1.17
C LEU A 89 3.94 -8.12 0.42
N GLY A 90 3.89 -6.86 0.01
CA GLY A 90 4.85 -6.24 -0.92
C GLY A 90 6.19 -5.85 -0.29
N PHE A 91 6.79 -6.74 0.50
CA PHE A 91 8.18 -6.59 0.96
C PHE A 91 9.17 -7.13 -0.07
#